data_AF-A0A1C1A543-F1
#
_entry.id   AF-A0A1C1A543-F1
#
_cell.length_a   1.000
_cell.length_b   1.000
_cell.length_c   1.000
_cell.angle_alpha   90.00
_cell.angle_beta   90.00
_cell.angle_gamma   90.00
#
_symmetry.space_group_name_H-M   'P 1'
#
loop_
_entity.id
_entity.type
_entity.pdbx_description
1 polymer ?
#
loop_
_entity_poly.entity_id
_entity_poly.type
_entity_poly.pdbx_seq_one_letter_code
_entity_poly.pdbx_strand_id
1 'polypeptide(L)'
;MLTRSAASSEPSPVVRTESIQGKHSLPDDILQNMGFRTFVTSDMKEISFIIPKVDAVLLSVGPDQVGGWRSRVLAQRSLPMFWWCDTHTFPSNACKLDAGIDGLIGPHMSSLEIHCALILGVNHYFQRTEWQQEREQLLSKLEERKWVDQAKRILCEIKGISEAEAYDFLRKQAMNERKRMVDVATSIVKVYQILQDQNKGGRKR
;
A
#
# COMPACT_ATOMS: atom_id res chain seq x y z
N MET A 1 -21.55 -47.57 15.12
CA MET A 1 -22.09 -48.46 16.17
C MET A 1 -22.15 -47.69 17.48
N LEU A 2 -23.36 -47.27 17.88
CA LEU A 2 -23.92 -47.27 19.25
C LEU A 2 -25.17 -46.38 19.23
N THR A 3 -26.28 -46.98 19.61
CA THR A 3 -27.67 -46.49 19.57
C THR A 3 -28.17 -46.20 20.99
N ARG A 4 -28.93 -45.11 21.22
CA ARG A 4 -30.27 -45.09 21.89
C ARG A 4 -30.78 -43.68 22.27
N SER A 5 -31.88 -43.30 21.61
CA SER A 5 -33.21 -42.86 22.10
C SER A 5 -33.42 -42.10 23.44
N ALA A 6 -33.98 -40.88 23.29
CA ALA A 6 -35.06 -40.15 24.00
C ALA A 6 -35.44 -40.42 25.48
N ALA A 7 -35.50 -39.37 26.34
CA ALA A 7 -36.68 -38.50 26.56
C ALA A 7 -36.54 -37.60 27.83
N SER A 8 -37.16 -36.40 27.75
CA SER A 8 -37.81 -35.57 28.79
C SER A 8 -37.03 -34.66 29.78
N SER A 9 -37.41 -33.37 29.70
CA SER A 9 -37.76 -32.39 30.76
C SER A 9 -36.68 -31.79 31.68
N GLU A 10 -36.46 -30.48 31.50
CA GLU A 10 -35.90 -29.55 32.49
C GLU A 10 -36.81 -29.42 33.74
N PRO A 11 -36.30 -28.91 34.89
CA PRO A 11 -36.17 -27.46 35.07
C PRO A 11 -34.81 -26.99 35.61
N SER A 12 -34.38 -25.85 35.08
CA SER A 12 -33.32 -24.91 35.48
C SER A 12 -32.93 -24.87 36.98
N PRO A 13 -31.64 -24.64 37.30
CA PRO A 13 -31.25 -23.81 38.42
C PRO A 13 -30.83 -22.42 37.93
N VAL A 14 -31.43 -21.42 38.58
CA VAL A 14 -31.20 -19.99 38.42
C VAL A 14 -29.71 -19.66 38.55
N VAL A 15 -29.03 -19.45 37.43
CA VAL A 15 -27.70 -18.84 37.40
C VAL A 15 -27.88 -17.35 37.65
N ARG A 16 -27.42 -16.93 38.84
CA ARG A 16 -27.32 -15.52 39.24
C ARG A 16 -26.58 -14.76 38.14
N THR A 17 -27.29 -13.86 37.49
CA THR A 17 -26.73 -12.92 36.52
C THR A 17 -25.91 -11.89 37.28
N GLU A 18 -24.66 -12.21 37.57
CA GLU A 18 -23.67 -11.19 37.88
C GLU A 18 -23.34 -10.47 36.58
N SER A 19 -23.82 -9.24 36.49
CA SER A 19 -23.53 -8.29 35.43
C SER A 19 -22.03 -8.00 35.39
N ILE A 20 -21.28 -8.75 34.58
CA ILE A 20 -19.92 -8.38 34.18
C ILE A 20 -20.07 -7.24 33.17
N GLN A 21 -20.16 -6.01 33.68
CA GLN A 21 -19.88 -4.81 32.88
C GLN A 21 -18.39 -4.87 32.53
N GLY A 22 -18.09 -5.44 31.37
CA GLY A 22 -16.75 -5.53 30.83
C GLY A 22 -16.16 -4.14 30.62
N LYS A 23 -15.11 -3.81 31.37
CA LYS A 23 -14.16 -2.77 30.97
C LYS A 23 -13.55 -3.23 29.65
N HIS A 24 -14.04 -2.73 28.51
CA HIS A 24 -13.29 -2.80 27.27
C HIS A 24 -12.04 -1.94 27.46
N SER A 25 -10.89 -2.57 27.72
CA SER A 25 -9.60 -1.88 27.78
C SER A 25 -9.33 -1.29 26.40
N LEU A 26 -9.10 0.02 26.36
CA LEU A 26 -8.76 0.70 25.12
C LEU A 26 -7.43 0.15 24.61
N PRO A 27 -7.21 0.13 23.28
CA PRO A 27 -5.93 -0.30 22.70
C PRO A 27 -4.73 0.42 23.33
N ASP A 28 -4.94 1.67 23.75
CA ASP A 28 -3.95 2.53 24.39
C ASP A 28 -3.41 1.91 25.70
N ASP A 29 -4.29 1.46 26.59
CA ASP A 29 -3.91 0.88 27.88
C ASP A 29 -3.04 -0.37 27.71
N ILE A 30 -3.41 -1.24 26.76
CA ILE A 30 -2.70 -2.49 26.50
C ILE A 30 -1.28 -2.19 25.97
N LEU A 31 -1.16 -1.27 25.02
CA LEU A 31 0.12 -0.91 24.42
C LEU A 31 1.03 -0.15 25.39
N GLN A 32 0.48 0.77 26.18
CA GLN A 32 1.25 1.48 27.21
C GLN A 32 1.80 0.51 28.27
N ASN A 33 0.99 -0.47 28.71
CA ASN A 33 1.43 -1.51 29.65
C ASN A 33 2.55 -2.40 29.07
N MET A 34 2.63 -2.55 27.75
CA MET A 34 3.73 -3.22 27.06
C MET A 34 4.98 -2.33 26.87
N GLY A 35 4.93 -1.07 27.32
CA GLY A 35 6.03 -0.11 27.25
C GLY A 35 6.07 0.72 25.95
N PHE A 36 5.04 0.65 25.11
CA PHE A 36 4.96 1.49 23.91
C PHE A 36 4.54 2.92 24.25
N ARG A 37 5.09 3.88 23.51
CA ARG A 37 4.58 5.26 23.50
C ARG A 37 3.46 5.36 22.49
N THR A 38 2.29 5.73 22.95
CA THR A 38 1.07 5.80 22.14
C THR A 38 0.64 7.24 21.96
N PHE A 39 0.06 7.51 20.79
CA PHE A 39 -0.53 8.79 20.45
C PHE A 39 -1.89 8.52 19.83
N VAL A 40 -2.96 9.00 20.45
CA VAL A 40 -4.32 8.81 19.96
C VAL A 40 -4.80 10.11 19.32
N THR A 41 -5.28 10.03 18.09
CA THR A 41 -5.91 11.17 17.41
C THR A 41 -7.03 10.68 16.50
N SER A 42 -8.07 11.51 16.39
CA SER A 42 -9.15 11.38 15.41
C SER A 42 -9.21 12.58 14.46
N ASP A 43 -8.35 13.60 14.66
CA ASP A 43 -8.29 14.80 13.84
C ASP A 43 -7.20 14.71 12.76
N MET A 44 -7.61 15.02 11.54
CA MET A 44 -6.77 15.13 10.36
C MET A 44 -5.57 16.08 10.52
N LYS A 45 -5.76 17.19 11.24
CA LYS A 45 -4.69 18.20 11.39
C LYS A 45 -3.53 17.67 12.26
N GLU A 46 -3.87 16.93 13.31
CA GLU A 46 -2.90 16.39 14.26
C GLU A 46 -2.07 15.24 13.66
N ILE A 47 -2.65 14.43 12.76
CA ILE A 47 -1.95 13.34 12.06
C ILE A 47 -0.63 13.83 11.47
N SER A 48 -0.64 14.99 10.79
CA SER A 48 0.56 15.53 10.14
C SER A 48 1.71 15.83 11.11
N PHE A 49 1.40 16.12 12.38
CA PHE A 49 2.38 16.40 13.42
C PHE A 49 2.84 15.13 14.16
N ILE A 50 1.97 14.12 14.24
CA ILE A 50 2.23 12.87 14.97
C ILE A 50 2.97 11.85 14.09
N ILE A 51 2.56 11.67 12.83
CA ILE A 51 3.11 10.65 11.91
C ILE A 51 4.63 10.65 11.78
N PRO A 52 5.33 11.81 11.79
CA PRO A 52 6.80 11.83 11.77
C PRO A 52 7.47 11.23 13.01
N LYS A 53 6.75 11.07 14.13
CA LYS A 53 7.30 10.68 15.45
C LYS A 53 6.99 9.24 15.88
N VAL A 54 6.13 8.54 15.13
CA VAL A 54 5.69 7.17 15.46
C VAL A 54 6.41 6.15 14.60
N ASP A 55 6.40 4.86 14.95
CA ASP A 55 7.02 3.83 14.10
C ASP A 55 6.00 2.89 13.45
N ALA A 56 4.76 2.89 13.94
CA ALA A 56 3.65 2.11 13.42
C ALA A 56 2.34 2.85 13.70
N VAL A 57 1.28 2.48 12.97
CA VAL A 57 -0.07 3.03 13.15
C VAL A 57 -1.03 1.91 13.49
N LEU A 58 -1.86 2.12 14.52
CA LEU A 58 -2.99 1.25 14.84
C LEU A 58 -4.29 1.98 14.51
N LEU A 59 -5.06 1.45 13.58
CA LEU A 59 -6.36 1.99 13.20
C LEU A 59 -7.44 1.38 14.08
N SER A 60 -8.22 2.20 14.79
CA SER A 60 -9.41 1.76 15.52
C SER A 60 -10.65 2.40 14.92
N VAL A 61 -11.00 1.92 13.72
CA VAL A 61 -12.10 2.44 12.90
C VAL A 61 -12.90 1.29 12.28
N GLY A 62 -14.12 1.59 11.86
CA GLY A 62 -14.94 0.65 11.10
C GLY A 62 -14.35 0.30 9.72
N PRO A 63 -14.77 -0.83 9.13
CA PRO A 63 -14.21 -1.37 7.89
C PRO A 63 -14.30 -0.43 6.69
N ASP A 64 -15.35 0.37 6.64
CA ASP A 64 -15.61 1.38 5.63
C ASP A 64 -14.61 2.55 5.67
N GLN A 65 -14.05 2.84 6.86
CA GLN A 65 -13.16 3.96 7.08
C GLN A 65 -11.68 3.61 6.94
N VAL A 66 -11.32 2.33 7.03
CA VAL A 66 -9.93 1.84 6.96
C VAL A 66 -9.21 2.37 5.73
N GLY A 67 -9.80 2.23 4.54
CA GLY A 67 -9.17 2.68 3.29
C GLY A 67 -8.93 4.20 3.24
N GLY A 68 -9.85 4.98 3.80
CA GLY A 68 -9.72 6.43 3.90
C GLY A 68 -8.55 6.84 4.81
N TRP A 69 -8.51 6.30 6.03
CA TRP A 69 -7.42 6.53 6.98
C TRP A 69 -6.07 6.06 6.46
N ARG A 70 -6.03 4.86 5.89
CA ARG A 70 -4.83 4.31 5.25
C ARG A 70 -4.27 5.24 4.19
N SER A 71 -5.10 5.71 3.26
CA SER A 71 -4.66 6.59 2.18
C SER A 71 -4.05 7.89 2.70
N ARG A 72 -4.61 8.42 3.80
CA ARG A 72 -4.13 9.64 4.45
C ARG A 72 -2.79 9.45 5.16
N VAL A 73 -2.62 8.33 5.86
CA VAL A 73 -1.34 7.97 6.49
C VAL A 73 -0.27 7.78 5.42
N LEU A 74 -0.57 7.00 4.37
CA LEU A 74 0.35 6.76 3.25
C LEU A 74 0.77 8.04 2.53
N ALA A 75 -0.12 9.04 2.43
CA ALA A 75 0.21 10.34 1.86
C ALA A 75 1.23 11.14 2.69
N GLN A 76 1.34 10.87 3.99
CA GLN A 76 2.32 11.52 4.88
C GLN A 76 3.60 10.69 4.97
N ARG A 77 3.49 9.39 5.29
CA ARG A 77 4.61 8.47 5.37
C ARG A 77 4.15 7.01 5.27
N SER A 78 4.94 6.23 4.55
CA SER A 78 4.81 4.76 4.54
C SER A 78 5.23 4.18 5.89
N LEU A 79 4.31 3.45 6.53
CA LEU A 79 4.48 2.87 7.86
C LEU A 79 3.78 1.50 7.96
N PRO A 80 4.25 0.61 8.86
CA PRO A 80 3.48 -0.54 9.30
C PRO A 80 2.12 -0.11 9.84
N MET A 81 1.06 -0.69 9.31
CA MET A 81 -0.33 -0.38 9.67
C MET A 81 -1.03 -1.62 10.22
N PHE A 82 -1.54 -1.49 11.43
CA PHE A 82 -2.31 -2.50 12.12
C PHE A 82 -3.76 -2.06 12.23
N TRP A 83 -4.67 -3.02 12.26
CA TRP A 83 -6.08 -2.75 12.54
C TRP A 83 -6.47 -3.35 13.87
N TRP A 84 -7.03 -2.52 14.74
CA TRP A 84 -7.69 -2.94 15.95
C TRP A 84 -9.03 -3.60 15.63
N CYS A 85 -9.21 -4.85 16.06
CA CYS A 85 -10.37 -5.67 15.78
C CYS A 85 -11.14 -5.97 17.07
N ASP A 86 -12.15 -5.16 17.36
CA ASP A 86 -13.14 -5.44 18.39
C ASP A 86 -14.54 -5.62 17.76
N THR A 87 -15.57 -5.78 18.59
CA THR A 87 -16.96 -5.97 18.14
C THR A 87 -17.53 -4.78 17.36
N HIS A 88 -16.91 -3.59 17.45
CA HIS A 88 -17.33 -2.38 16.76
C HIS A 88 -16.53 -2.12 15.48
N THR A 89 -15.23 -2.39 15.49
CA THR A 89 -14.33 -2.14 14.36
C THR A 89 -14.26 -3.32 13.39
N PHE A 90 -14.54 -4.54 13.86
CA PHE A 90 -14.53 -5.77 13.06
C PHE A 90 -15.81 -6.61 13.28
N PRO A 91 -17.00 -6.10 12.87
CA PRO A 91 -18.29 -6.68 13.22
C PRO A 91 -18.66 -7.96 12.44
N SER A 92 -17.89 -8.36 11.40
CA SER A 92 -18.17 -9.54 10.58
C SER A 92 -16.91 -10.22 10.08
N ASN A 93 -16.93 -11.55 10.07
CA ASN A 93 -15.94 -12.41 9.42
C ASN A 93 -15.85 -12.23 7.89
N ALA A 94 -16.84 -11.59 7.26
CA ALA A 94 -16.81 -11.22 5.84
C ALA A 94 -15.99 -9.95 5.57
N CYS A 95 -15.44 -9.32 6.61
CA CYS A 95 -14.62 -8.14 6.47
C CYS A 95 -13.33 -8.46 5.70
N LYS A 96 -13.16 -7.84 4.52
CA LYS A 96 -11.99 -8.04 3.68
C LYS A 96 -10.84 -7.21 4.22
N LEU A 97 -9.69 -7.86 4.41
CA LEU A 97 -8.45 -7.17 4.73
C LEU A 97 -8.05 -6.31 3.54
N ASP A 98 -7.93 -4.99 3.74
CA ASP A 98 -7.33 -4.12 2.72
C ASP A 98 -5.88 -4.55 2.52
N ALA A 99 -5.43 -4.64 1.26
CA ALA A 99 -4.09 -5.10 0.83
C ALA A 99 -2.94 -4.21 1.33
N GLY A 100 -3.20 -3.27 2.23
CA GLY A 100 -2.16 -2.54 2.93
C GLY A 100 -2.33 -2.37 4.43
N ILE A 101 -3.13 -3.23 5.07
CA ILE A 101 -3.00 -3.50 6.50
C ILE A 101 -2.04 -4.68 6.67
N ASP A 102 -1.03 -4.52 7.52
CA ASP A 102 0.05 -5.50 7.69
C ASP A 102 -0.25 -6.51 8.81
N GLY A 103 -1.16 -6.19 9.73
CA GLY A 103 -1.57 -7.08 10.81
C GLY A 103 -2.86 -6.66 11.50
N LEU A 104 -3.42 -7.59 12.28
CA LEU A 104 -4.64 -7.40 13.08
C LEU A 104 -4.32 -7.61 14.55
N ILE A 105 -4.90 -6.79 15.42
CA ILE A 105 -4.74 -6.87 16.87
C ILE A 105 -6.12 -6.82 17.52
N GLY A 106 -6.41 -7.75 18.43
CA GLY A 106 -7.71 -7.80 19.14
C GLY A 106 -7.59 -7.48 20.64
N PRO A 107 -8.71 -7.09 21.28
CA PRO A 107 -8.74 -6.74 22.71
C PRO A 107 -8.45 -7.91 23.66
N HIS A 108 -8.60 -9.15 23.19
CA HIS A 108 -8.41 -10.36 23.99
C HIS A 108 -7.06 -11.04 23.76
N MET A 109 -6.17 -10.43 22.99
CA MET A 109 -4.82 -10.95 22.78
C MET A 109 -3.96 -10.71 24.02
N SER A 110 -3.19 -11.72 24.41
CA SER A 110 -2.12 -11.61 25.40
C SER A 110 -0.98 -10.73 24.88
N SER A 111 -0.14 -10.21 25.80
CA SER A 111 1.03 -9.40 25.43
C SER A 111 1.98 -10.13 24.47
N LEU A 112 2.12 -11.45 24.60
CA LEU A 112 2.94 -12.25 23.69
C LEU A 112 2.33 -12.31 22.28
N GLU A 113 1.02 -12.53 22.17
CA GLU A 113 0.33 -12.56 20.88
C GLU A 113 0.39 -11.20 20.17
N ILE A 114 0.23 -10.09 20.91
CA ILE A 114 0.38 -8.73 20.37
C ILE A 114 1.81 -8.52 19.89
N HIS A 115 2.80 -8.91 20.69
CA HIS A 115 4.21 -8.78 20.30
C HIS A 115 4.52 -9.57 19.01
N CYS A 116 4.05 -10.81 18.92
CA CYS A 116 4.19 -11.62 17.70
C CYS A 116 3.46 -10.99 16.50
N ALA A 117 2.24 -10.48 16.70
CA ALA A 117 1.47 -9.81 15.66
C ALA A 117 2.20 -8.56 15.13
N LEU A 118 2.81 -7.78 16.01
CA LEU A 118 3.62 -6.61 15.65
C LEU A 118 4.85 -7.01 14.81
N ILE A 119 5.61 -8.03 15.25
CA ILE A 119 6.78 -8.52 14.49
C ILE A 119 6.36 -8.99 13.10
N LEU A 120 5.29 -9.79 13.02
CA LEU A 120 4.77 -10.28 11.74
C LEU A 120 4.32 -9.13 10.83
N GLY A 121 3.59 -8.15 11.36
CA GLY A 121 3.15 -7.00 10.59
C GLY A 121 4.30 -6.11 10.12
N VAL A 122 5.34 -5.92 10.92
CA VAL A 122 6.55 -5.20 10.47
C VAL A 122 7.24 -5.95 9.32
N ASN A 123 7.33 -7.28 9.38
CA ASN A 123 7.87 -8.08 8.27
C ASN A 123 7.01 -7.99 7.01
N HIS A 124 5.68 -8.06 7.14
CA HIS A 124 4.76 -7.86 6.02
C HIS A 124 4.90 -6.47 5.40
N TYR A 125 5.08 -5.43 6.22
CA TYR A 125 5.35 -4.08 5.75
C TYR A 125 6.60 -4.03 4.87
N PHE A 126 7.72 -4.59 5.34
CA PHE A 126 8.96 -4.58 4.57
C PHE A 126 8.82 -5.31 3.24
N GLN A 127 8.26 -6.54 3.24
CA GLN A 127 8.00 -7.30 2.02
C GLN A 127 7.10 -6.54 1.04
N ARG A 128 6.03 -5.93 1.54
CA ARG A 128 5.12 -5.11 0.73
C ARG A 128 5.86 -3.92 0.10
N THR A 129 6.69 -3.20 0.86
CA THR A 129 7.44 -2.06 0.32
C THR A 129 8.50 -2.48 -0.70
N GLU A 130 9.17 -3.60 -0.47
CA GLU A 130 10.16 -4.17 -1.39
C GLU A 130 9.50 -4.54 -2.73
N TRP A 131 8.39 -5.28 -2.70
CA TRP A 131 7.66 -5.62 -3.92
C TRP A 131 7.12 -4.42 -4.68
N GLN A 132 6.68 -3.36 -3.97
CA GLN A 132 6.25 -2.13 -4.64
C GLN A 132 7.43 -1.44 -5.34
N GLN A 133 8.59 -1.36 -4.70
CA GLN A 133 9.81 -0.79 -5.28
C GLN A 133 10.29 -1.61 -6.49
N GLU A 134 10.34 -2.94 -6.37
CA GLU A 134 10.70 -3.82 -7.48
C GLU A 134 9.74 -3.66 -8.67
N ARG A 135 8.43 -3.61 -8.39
CA ARG A 135 7.41 -3.39 -9.41
C ARG A 135 7.61 -2.06 -10.12
N GLU A 136 7.83 -0.99 -9.37
CA GLU A 136 8.08 0.34 -9.94
C GLU A 136 9.35 0.36 -10.81
N GLN A 137 10.44 -0.27 -10.35
CA GLN A 137 11.67 -0.40 -11.12
C GLN A 137 11.47 -1.18 -12.42
N LEU A 138 10.73 -2.28 -12.39
CA LEU A 138 10.43 -3.08 -13.59
C LEU A 138 9.55 -2.32 -14.58
N LEU A 139 8.53 -1.61 -14.09
CA LEU A 139 7.69 -0.76 -14.93
C LEU A 139 8.50 0.37 -15.57
N SER A 140 9.37 1.03 -14.81
CA SER A 140 10.28 2.05 -15.33
C SER A 140 11.17 1.49 -16.44
N LYS A 141 11.80 0.32 -16.24
CA LYS A 141 12.62 -0.33 -17.29
C LYS A 141 11.82 -0.64 -18.55
N LEU A 142 10.56 -1.06 -18.41
CA LEU A 142 9.68 -1.33 -19.54
C LEU A 142 9.35 -0.04 -20.31
N GLU A 143 9.04 1.04 -19.59
CA GLU A 143 8.79 2.35 -20.19
C GLU A 143 10.03 2.90 -20.90
N GLU A 144 11.20 2.77 -20.28
CA GLU A 144 12.46 3.19 -20.90
C GLU A 144 12.69 2.47 -22.23
N ARG A 145 12.44 1.16 -22.27
CA ARG A 145 12.55 0.38 -23.52
C ARG A 145 11.58 0.89 -24.60
N LYS A 146 10.34 1.21 -24.22
CA LYS A 146 9.35 1.78 -25.17
C LYS A 146 9.83 3.08 -25.79
N TRP A 147 10.40 3.99 -24.99
CA TRP A 147 10.93 5.26 -25.50
C TRP A 147 12.09 5.05 -26.47
N VAL A 148 13.01 4.13 -26.15
CA VAL A 148 14.14 3.81 -27.02
C VAL A 148 13.66 3.19 -28.34
N ASP A 149 12.72 2.25 -28.29
CA ASP A 149 12.17 1.62 -29.49
C ASP A 149 11.40 2.62 -30.37
N GLN A 150 10.65 3.53 -29.77
CA GLN A 150 9.96 4.60 -30.50
C GLN A 150 10.93 5.59 -31.16
N ALA A 151 12.00 5.97 -30.45
CA ALA A 151 13.03 6.85 -31.01
C ALA A 151 13.77 6.18 -32.17
N LYS A 152 14.11 4.88 -32.07
CA LYS A 152 14.70 4.13 -33.18
C LYS A 152 13.81 4.17 -34.42
N ARG A 153 12.51 3.90 -34.26
CA ARG A 153 11.54 3.94 -35.38
C ARG A 153 11.53 5.30 -36.08
N ILE A 154 11.47 6.38 -35.31
CA ILE A 154 11.50 7.76 -35.83
C ILE A 154 12.81 8.04 -36.57
N LEU A 155 13.95 7.61 -36.03
CA LEU A 155 15.24 7.76 -36.69
C LEU A 155 15.31 6.98 -38.01
N CYS A 156 14.75 5.76 -38.04
CA CYS A 156 14.62 4.99 -39.28
C CYS A 156 13.75 5.73 -40.31
N GLU A 157 12.61 6.31 -39.90
CA GLU A 157 11.69 7.05 -40.77
C GLU A 157 12.31 8.35 -41.34
N ILE A 158 12.98 9.14 -40.49
CA ILE A 158 13.52 10.45 -40.90
C ILE A 158 14.85 10.32 -41.63
N LYS A 159 15.76 9.46 -41.14
CA LYS A 159 17.12 9.35 -41.67
C LYS A 159 17.30 8.19 -42.65
N GLY A 160 16.32 7.29 -42.78
CA GLY A 160 16.41 6.13 -43.65
C GLY A 160 17.47 5.10 -43.22
N ILE A 161 17.84 5.09 -41.94
CA ILE A 161 18.87 4.19 -41.39
C ILE A 161 18.25 2.89 -40.86
N SER A 162 19.07 1.85 -40.72
CA SER A 162 18.67 0.59 -40.10
C SER A 162 18.45 0.74 -38.58
N GLU A 163 17.73 -0.21 -37.98
CA GLU A 163 17.48 -0.19 -36.53
C GLU A 163 18.77 -0.29 -35.71
N ALA A 164 19.77 -1.05 -36.19
CA ALA A 164 21.07 -1.16 -35.55
C ALA A 164 21.82 0.19 -35.57
N GLU A 165 21.83 0.89 -36.70
CA GLU A 165 22.43 2.21 -36.82
C GLU A 165 21.70 3.26 -35.99
N ALA A 166 20.38 3.16 -35.88
CA ALA A 166 19.58 4.03 -35.02
C ALA A 166 19.93 3.85 -33.53
N TYR A 167 20.14 2.61 -33.09
CA TYR A 167 20.61 2.33 -31.73
C TYR A 167 22.00 2.92 -31.48
N ASP A 168 22.95 2.71 -32.40
CA ASP A 168 24.30 3.26 -32.27
C ASP A 168 24.31 4.79 -32.29
N PHE A 169 23.41 5.41 -33.07
CA PHE A 169 23.21 6.86 -33.07
C PHE A 169 22.74 7.36 -31.70
N LEU A 170 21.69 6.73 -31.13
CA LEU A 170 21.18 7.08 -29.79
C LEU A 170 22.26 6.92 -28.72
N ARG A 171 23.03 5.83 -28.78
CA ARG A 171 24.12 5.56 -27.84
C ARG A 171 25.24 6.60 -27.94
N LYS A 172 25.69 6.93 -29.15
CA LYS A 172 26.71 7.97 -29.38
C LYS A 172 26.24 9.33 -28.89
N GLN A 173 24.99 9.68 -29.18
CA GLN A 173 24.40 10.95 -28.73
C GLN A 173 24.31 11.03 -27.21
N ALA A 174 23.87 9.95 -26.55
CA ALA A 174 23.82 9.87 -25.09
C ALA A 174 25.21 10.04 -24.45
N MET A 175 26.23 9.42 -25.04
CA MET A 175 27.61 9.55 -24.59
C MET A 175 28.15 10.98 -24.75
N ASN A 176 27.90 11.60 -25.91
CA ASN A 176 28.32 12.98 -26.20
C ASN A 176 27.63 14.00 -25.27
N GLU A 177 26.36 13.79 -24.94
CA GLU A 177 25.59 14.66 -24.05
C GLU A 177 25.74 14.33 -22.55
N ARG A 178 26.46 13.25 -22.20
CA ARG A 178 26.55 12.70 -20.83
C ARG A 178 25.18 12.49 -20.17
N LYS A 179 24.21 11.99 -20.95
CA LYS A 179 22.86 11.67 -20.50
C LYS A 179 22.58 10.18 -20.64
N ARG A 180 21.52 9.69 -19.99
CA ARG A 180 21.08 8.31 -20.22
C ARG A 180 20.47 8.22 -21.62
N MET A 181 20.63 7.05 -22.24
CA MET A 181 20.08 6.79 -23.58
C MET A 181 18.57 7.04 -23.65
N VAL A 182 17.83 6.74 -22.58
CA VAL A 182 16.39 6.98 -22.52
C VAL A 182 16.03 8.47 -22.55
N ASP A 183 16.85 9.32 -21.94
CA ASP A 183 16.58 10.76 -21.85
C ASP A 183 16.74 11.40 -23.24
N VAL A 184 17.73 10.94 -24.02
CA VAL A 184 17.93 11.32 -25.43
C VAL A 184 16.79 10.80 -26.30
N ALA A 185 16.43 9.52 -26.15
CA ALA A 185 15.32 8.92 -26.89
C ALA A 185 14.00 9.68 -26.65
N THR A 186 13.69 9.97 -25.38
CA THR A 186 12.51 10.76 -24.98
C THR A 186 12.52 12.15 -25.62
N SER A 187 13.69 12.81 -25.65
CA SER A 187 13.84 14.14 -26.26
C SER A 187 13.54 14.10 -27.76
N ILE A 188 14.05 13.10 -28.48
CA ILE A 188 13.79 12.91 -29.92
C ILE A 188 12.30 12.67 -30.18
N VAL A 189 11.67 11.79 -29.40
CA VAL A 189 10.24 11.49 -29.56
C VAL A 189 9.37 12.73 -29.31
N LYS A 190 9.64 13.50 -28.24
CA LYS A 190 8.91 14.73 -27.92
C LYS A 190 9.05 15.78 -29.01
N VAL A 191 10.28 16.03 -29.50
CA VAL A 191 10.52 16.99 -30.58
C VAL A 191 9.78 16.57 -31.86
N TYR A 192 9.81 15.27 -32.20
CA TYR A 192 9.10 14.77 -33.37
C TYR A 192 7.59 14.95 -33.28
N GLN A 193 6.98 14.70 -32.11
CA GLN A 193 5.55 14.93 -31.88
C GLN A 193 5.17 16.40 -32.12
N ILE A 194 5.95 17.34 -31.59
CA ILE A 194 5.72 18.78 -31.78
C ILE A 194 5.79 19.16 -33.26
N LEU A 195 6.77 18.64 -34.00
CA LEU A 195 6.91 18.90 -35.44
C LEU A 195 5.76 18.32 -36.26
N GLN A 196 5.25 17.15 -35.90
CA GLN A 196 4.08 16.56 -36.57
C GLN A 196 2.79 17.35 -36.32
N ASP A 197 2.60 17.88 -35.11
CA ASP A 197 1.40 18.66 -34.78
C ASP A 197 1.35 20.00 -35.54
N GLN A 198 2.50 20.65 -35.73
CA GLN A 198 2.59 21.85 -36.58
C GLN A 198 2.24 21.54 -38.05
N ASN A 199 2.65 20.38 -38.56
CA ASN A 199 2.33 19.95 -39.92
C ASN A 199 0.84 19.61 -40.13
N LYS A 200 0.10 19.24 -39.07
CA LYS A 200 -1.36 19.02 -39.12
C LYS A 200 -2.16 20.32 -39.00
N GLY A 201 -1.67 21.31 -38.24
CA GLY A 201 -2.30 22.62 -38.08
C GLY A 201 -2.24 23.51 -39.33
N GLY A 202 -1.25 23.31 -40.21
CA GLY A 202 -1.08 24.07 -41.45
C GLY A 202 -1.97 23.65 -42.63
N ARG A 203 -2.84 22.64 -42.46
CA ARG A 203 -3.62 22.02 -43.56
C ARG A 203 -5.09 22.45 -43.64
N LYS A 204 -5.49 23.52 -42.95
CA LYS A 204 -6.78 24.20 -43.18
C LYS A 204 -6.52 25.49 -43.96
N ARG A 205 -6.64 25.41 -45.29
CA ARG A 205 -7.03 26.53 -46.15
C ARG A 205 -8.44 26.29 -46.62
#